data_AF-A0A6A3PD27-F1
#
_entry.id   AF-A0A6A3PD27-F1
#
_cell.length_a   1.000
_cell.length_b   1.000
_cell.length_c   1.000
_cell.angle_alpha   90.00
_cell.angle_beta   90.00
_cell.angle_gamma   90.00
#
_symmetry.space_group_name_H-M   'P 1'
#
loop_
_entity.id
_entity.type
_entity.pdbx_description
1 polymer ?
#
loop_
_entity_poly.entity_id
_entity_poly.type
_entity_poly.pdbx_seq_one_letter_code
_entity_poly.pdbx_strand_id
1 'polypeptide(L)'
;MYYNQRKVRRRGAFAPNQLIWVYRPARGKKITKFGHRWRGPGQIMEPAGYDNYKIKMLDSGQELVTHCSFLLPYYYPQHLLEQMARDIALDLREEATGAADID
;
A
#
# COMPACT_ATOMS: atom_id res chain seq x y z
N MET A 1 6.75 -2.35 5.59
CA MET A 1 5.46 -2.21 6.29
C MET A 1 4.70 -3.52 6.23
N TYR A 2 4.33 -4.05 7.39
CA TYR A 2 3.39 -5.15 7.52
C TYR A 2 1.96 -4.60 7.55
N TYR A 3 1.06 -5.19 6.75
CA TYR A 3 -0.33 -4.78 6.53
C TYR A 3 -1.30 -5.21 7.67
N ASN A 4 -0.82 -5.31 8.91
CA ASN A 4 -1.68 -5.40 10.08
C ASN A 4 -1.12 -4.56 11.23
N GLN A 5 -1.30 -3.25 11.12
CA GLN A 5 -1.18 -2.35 12.26
C GLN A 5 -2.61 -1.97 12.62
N ARG A 6 -3.35 -2.85 13.31
CA ARG A 6 -4.84 -2.92 13.41
C ARG A 6 -5.64 -1.60 13.40
N LYS A 7 -5.07 -0.40 13.64
CA LYS A 7 -5.72 0.92 13.47
C LYS A 7 -4.80 2.10 13.08
N VAL A 8 -3.69 1.96 12.33
CA VAL A 8 -2.74 3.09 12.16
C VAL A 8 -2.78 3.73 10.77
N ARG A 9 -3.12 5.03 10.74
CA ARG A 9 -3.03 5.99 9.60
C ARG A 9 -1.61 6.50 9.32
N ARG A 10 -0.58 5.96 9.98
CA ARG A 10 0.77 6.54 9.96
C ARG A 10 1.66 5.74 9.02
N ARG A 11 1.60 6.10 7.74
CA ARG A 11 2.60 5.66 6.78
C ARG A 11 3.90 6.41 7.11
N GLY A 12 4.95 5.69 7.51
CA GLY A 12 6.30 6.26 7.58
C GLY A 12 6.65 6.97 6.27
N ALA A 13 7.43 8.05 6.36
CA ALA A 13 7.84 8.83 5.20
C ALA A 13 8.63 7.96 4.20
N PHE A 14 8.45 8.24 2.91
CA PHE A 14 9.21 7.57 1.86
C PHE A 14 10.56 8.25 1.69
N ALA A 15 11.63 7.47 1.54
CA ALA A 15 12.96 8.00 1.31
C ALA A 15 13.18 8.32 -0.18
N PRO A 16 14.02 9.33 -0.51
CA PRO A 16 14.52 9.51 -1.87
C PRO A 16 15.13 8.20 -2.41
N ASN A 17 14.92 7.95 -3.70
CA ASN A 17 15.32 6.74 -4.40
C ASN A 17 14.61 5.43 -3.98
N GLN A 18 13.69 5.48 -3.01
CA GLN A 18 12.91 4.30 -2.64
C GLN A 18 11.98 3.86 -3.79
N LEU A 19 11.97 2.55 -4.06
CA LEU A 19 11.04 1.97 -5.02
C LEU A 19 9.66 1.77 -4.40
N ILE A 20 8.63 2.13 -5.15
CA ILE A 20 7.23 2.10 -4.73
C ILE A 20 6.31 1.51 -5.80
N TRP A 21 5.15 1.02 -5.36
CA TRP A 21 3.95 0.82 -6.17
C TRP A 21 3.08 2.08 -6.10
N VAL A 22 2.57 2.53 -7.23
CA VAL A 22 1.63 3.67 -7.36
C VAL A 22 0.23 3.16 -7.67
N TYR A 23 -0.75 3.51 -6.85
CA TYR A 23 -2.15 3.23 -7.12
C TYR A 23 -2.67 4.12 -8.23
N ARG A 24 -3.15 3.51 -9.32
CA ARG A 24 -3.80 4.19 -10.43
C ARG A 24 -5.26 3.72 -10.47
N PRO A 25 -6.20 4.47 -9.88
CA PRO A 25 -7.60 4.14 -10.02
C PRO A 25 -7.99 4.31 -11.48
N ALA A 26 -8.68 3.30 -12.05
CA ALA A 26 -9.29 3.47 -13.36
C ALA A 26 -10.25 4.68 -13.35
N ARG A 27 -10.31 5.41 -14.47
CA ARG A 27 -11.19 6.57 -14.67
C ARG A 27 -11.97 6.43 -15.98
N GLY A 28 -13.27 6.77 -15.98
CA GLY A 28 -14.16 6.58 -17.13
C GLY A 28 -15.53 5.95 -16.80
N LYS A 29 -16.43 5.92 -17.79
CA LYS A 29 -17.75 5.28 -17.68
C LYS A 29 -17.62 3.76 -17.70
N LYS A 30 -18.50 3.05 -16.97
CA LYS A 30 -18.55 1.57 -16.86
C LYS A 30 -17.32 0.91 -16.20
N ILE A 31 -16.63 1.63 -15.32
CA ILE A 31 -15.52 1.03 -14.56
C ILE A 31 -16.06 0.10 -13.48
N THR A 32 -15.50 -1.10 -13.44
CA THR A 32 -15.70 -2.05 -12.35
C THR A 32 -14.63 -1.85 -11.29
N LYS A 33 -14.89 -2.32 -10.07
CA LYS A 33 -13.89 -2.32 -8.98
C LYS A 33 -12.58 -3.01 -9.38
N PHE A 34 -12.64 -4.01 -10.26
CA PHE A 34 -11.46 -4.71 -10.81
C PHE A 34 -10.62 -3.88 -11.78
N GLY A 35 -11.12 -2.72 -12.23
CA GLY A 35 -10.36 -1.81 -13.08
C GLY A 35 -9.22 -1.09 -12.35
N HIS A 36 -9.26 -1.00 -11.01
CA HIS A 36 -8.21 -0.37 -10.23
C HIS A 36 -6.92 -1.19 -10.24
N ARG A 37 -5.77 -0.54 -10.44
CA ARG A 37 -4.48 -1.22 -10.57
C ARG A 37 -3.38 -0.52 -9.79
N TRP A 38 -2.48 -1.30 -9.23
CA TRP A 38 -1.16 -0.83 -8.80
C TRP A 38 -0.21 -0.87 -10.01
N ARG A 39 0.61 0.17 -10.16
CA ARG A 39 1.59 0.32 -11.24
C ARG A 39 2.96 0.53 -10.63
N GLY A 40 4.01 -0.01 -11.25
CA GLY A 40 5.35 0.12 -10.73
C GLY A 40 6.35 -0.75 -11.48
N PRO A 41 7.64 -0.67 -11.08
CA PRO A 41 8.16 0.18 -10.01
C PRO A 41 8.19 1.67 -10.38
N GLY A 42 7.85 2.53 -9.41
CA GLY A 42 8.19 3.96 -9.45
C GLY A 42 9.26 4.27 -8.41
N GLN A 43 10.02 5.34 -8.62
CA GLN A 43 11.08 5.78 -7.72
C GLN A 43 10.72 7.15 -7.13
N ILE A 44 10.81 7.27 -5.81
CA ILE A 44 10.63 8.56 -5.12
C ILE A 44 11.80 9.46 -5.49
N MET A 45 11.51 10.65 -5.99
CA MET A 45 12.53 11.67 -6.24
C MET A 45 12.71 12.54 -5.00
N GLU A 46 11.64 13.19 -4.57
CA GLU A 46 11.66 14.14 -3.47
C GLU A 46 10.26 14.34 -2.86
N PRO A 47 10.16 14.81 -1.61
CA PRO A 47 8.91 15.32 -1.04
C PRO A 47 8.42 16.55 -1.82
N ALA A 48 7.14 16.59 -2.15
CA ALA A 48 6.49 17.72 -2.82
C ALA A 48 5.63 18.57 -1.87
N GLY A 49 5.84 18.43 -0.55
CA GLY A 49 5.12 19.13 0.50
C GLY A 49 3.86 18.42 1.00
N TYR A 50 3.50 18.71 2.26
CA TYR A 50 2.47 17.99 3.02
C TYR A 50 2.73 16.47 3.00
N ASP A 51 1.86 15.71 2.34
CA ASP A 51 1.94 14.27 2.20
C ASP A 51 2.13 13.83 0.72
N ASN A 52 2.59 14.75 -0.13
CA ASN A 52 2.82 14.48 -1.55
C ASN A 52 4.28 14.19 -1.85
N TYR A 53 4.51 13.34 -2.84
CA TYR A 53 5.84 12.96 -3.32
C TYR A 53 5.90 13.12 -4.83
N LYS A 54 7.03 13.64 -5.32
CA LYS A 54 7.41 13.59 -6.72
C LYS A 54 8.04 12.24 -7.02
N ILE A 55 7.57 11.59 -8.07
CA ILE A 55 7.89 10.20 -8.40
C ILE A 55 8.21 10.11 -9.88
N LYS A 56 9.21 9.30 -10.23
CA LYS A 56 9.49 8.88 -11.61
C LYS A 56 9.11 7.42 -11.80
N MET A 57 8.18 7.16 -12.72
CA MET A 57 7.84 5.79 -13.10
C MET A 57 9.00 5.17 -13.89
N LEU A 58 9.47 3.99 -13.49
CA LEU A 58 10.62 3.36 -14.14
C LEU A 58 10.25 2.70 -15.48
N ASP A 59 9.00 2.30 -15.67
CA ASP A 59 8.52 1.68 -16.91
C ASP A 59 8.42 2.66 -18.08
N SER A 60 8.06 3.91 -17.79
CA SER A 60 7.65 4.91 -18.77
C SER A 60 8.51 6.19 -18.71
N GLY A 61 9.32 6.36 -17.66
CA GLY A 61 10.03 7.60 -17.38
C GLY A 61 9.11 8.76 -16.93
N GLN A 62 7.80 8.55 -16.85
CA GLN A 62 6.84 9.60 -16.51
C GLN A 62 7.04 10.09 -15.08
N GLU A 63 7.15 11.41 -14.92
CA GLU A 63 7.12 12.07 -13.61
C GLU A 63 5.69 12.41 -13.19
N LEU A 64 5.37 12.19 -11.91
CA LEU A 64 4.08 12.58 -11.33
C LEU A 64 4.25 13.01 -9.87
N VAL A 65 3.30 13.80 -9.39
CA VAL A 65 3.14 14.12 -7.96
C VAL A 65 1.89 13.41 -7.45
N THR A 66 2.01 12.70 -6.32
CA THR A 66 0.85 12.02 -5.71
C THR A 66 0.95 11.93 -4.20
N HIS A 67 -0.20 11.77 -3.57
CA HIS A 67 -0.35 11.64 -2.12
C HIS A 67 0.15 10.28 -1.63
N CYS A 68 0.76 10.24 -0.44
CA CYS A 68 1.31 9.03 0.18
C CYS A 68 0.30 7.88 0.31
N SER A 69 -1.00 8.19 0.41
CA SER A 69 -2.11 7.22 0.43
C SER A 69 -2.19 6.34 -0.82
N PHE A 70 -1.65 6.81 -1.95
CA PHE A 70 -1.60 6.07 -3.21
C PHE A 70 -0.27 5.33 -3.41
N LEU A 71 0.59 5.28 -2.39
CA LEU A 71 1.91 4.68 -2.47
C LEU A 71 2.07 3.50 -1.52
N LEU A 72 2.74 2.46 -1.99
CA LEU A 72 3.20 1.34 -1.18
C LEU A 72 4.69 1.08 -1.46
N PRO A 73 5.49 0.63 -0.48
CA PRO A 73 6.84 0.13 -0.74
C PRO A 73 6.81 -0.98 -1.80
N TYR A 74 7.76 -0.95 -2.74
CA TYR A 74 7.83 -1.96 -3.80
C TYR A 74 8.22 -3.34 -3.25
N TYR A 75 9.23 -3.35 -2.39
CA TYR A 75 9.69 -4.57 -1.72
C TYR A 75 8.91 -4.85 -0.45
N TYR A 76 8.56 -6.11 -0.27
CA TYR A 76 7.96 -6.59 0.96
C TYR A 76 9.05 -6.80 2.03
N PRO A 77 8.87 -6.30 3.27
CA PRO A 77 9.83 -6.55 4.36
C PRO A 77 9.78 -8.02 4.78
N GLN A 78 10.71 -8.83 4.28
CA GLN A 78 10.72 -10.27 4.52
C GLN A 78 10.84 -10.63 6.01
N HIS A 79 11.57 -9.84 6.81
CA HIS A 79 11.70 -10.04 8.25
C HIS A 79 10.38 -9.95 9.03
N LEU A 80 9.32 -9.41 8.42
CA LEU A 80 8.00 -9.32 9.06
C LEU A 80 7.10 -10.52 8.77
N LEU A 81 7.41 -11.36 7.76
CA LEU A 81 6.57 -12.47 7.29
C LEU A 81 6.06 -13.37 8.41
N GLU A 82 6.94 -13.80 9.31
CA GLU A 82 6.57 -14.71 10.40
C GLU A 82 5.58 -14.07 11.37
N GLN A 83 5.82 -12.82 11.75
CA GLN A 83 4.88 -12.08 12.60
C GLN A 83 3.54 -11.93 11.90
N MET A 84 3.54 -11.75 10.58
CA MET A 84 2.29 -11.67 9.83
C MET A 84 1.46 -12.92 9.89
N ALA A 85 2.12 -14.06 9.70
CA ALA A 85 1.43 -15.34 9.68
C ALA A 85 0.77 -15.59 11.03
N ARG A 86 1.45 -15.23 12.13
CA ARG A 86 0.90 -15.29 13.49
C ARG A 86 -0.31 -14.37 13.66
N ASP A 87 -0.21 -13.12 13.24
CA ASP A 87 -1.29 -12.14 13.41
C ASP A 87 -2.51 -12.48 12.55
N ILE A 88 -2.33 -12.98 11.32
CA ILE A 88 -3.42 -13.46 10.45
C ILE A 88 -4.12 -14.68 11.10
N ALA A 89 -3.35 -15.63 11.65
CA ALA A 89 -3.92 -16.78 12.32
C ALA A 89 -4.74 -16.39 13.56
N LEU A 90 -4.32 -15.35 14.28
CA LEU A 90 -5.06 -14.79 15.41
C LEU A 90 -6.36 -14.13 14.95
N ASP A 91 -6.32 -13.27 13.93
CA ASP A 91 -7.52 -12.61 13.37
C ASP A 91 -8.58 -13.64 12.95
N LEU A 92 -8.17 -14.69 12.21
CA LEU A 92 -9.07 -15.76 11.77
C LEU A 92 -9.70 -16.52 12.94
N ARG A 93 -8.95 -16.73 14.02
CA ARG A 93 -9.48 -17.37 15.24
C ARG A 93 -10.51 -16.47 15.92
N GLU A 94 -10.20 -15.19 16.11
CA GLU A 94 -11.09 -14.21 16.74
C GLU A 94 -12.42 -14.10 15.96
N GLU A 95 -12.35 -13.99 14.63
CA GLU A 95 -13.52 -13.97 13.73
C GLU A 95 -14.39 -15.23 13.86
N ALA A 96 -13.77 -16.42 13.94
CA ALA A 96 -14.49 -17.68 14.08
C ALA A 96 -15.23 -17.79 15.43
N THR A 97 -14.60 -17.39 16.55
CA THR A 97 -15.27 -17.34 17.86
C THR A 97 -16.40 -16.31 17.89
N GLY A 98 -16.17 -15.10 17.35
CA GLY A 98 -17.20 -14.07 17.31
C GLY A 98 -18.42 -14.48 16.46
N ALA A 99 -18.23 -15.27 15.41
CA ALA A 99 -19.35 -15.84 14.64
C ALA A 99 -20.13 -16.92 15.40
N ALA A 100 -19.47 -17.68 16.28
CA ALA A 100 -20.11 -18.72 17.09
C ALA A 100 -20.91 -18.16 18.29
N ASP A 101 -20.58 -16.96 18.77
CA ASP A 101 -21.29 -16.28 19.87
C ASP A 101 -22.57 -15.53 19.42
N ILE A 102 -22.91 -15.57 18.11
CA ILE A 102 -24.09 -14.89 17.53
C ILE A 102 -25.24 -15.89 17.22
N ASP A 103 -25.00 -17.19 17.37
CA ASP A 103 -26.01 -18.27 17.35
C ASP A 103 -26.47 -18.66 18.76
#